data_AF-A0A975A215-F1
#
_entry.id   AF-A0A975A215-F1
#
_cell.length_a   1.000
_cell.length_b   1.000
_cell.length_c   1.000
_cell.angle_alpha   90.00
_cell.angle_beta   90.00
_cell.angle_gamma   90.00
#
_symmetry.space_group_name_H-M   'P 1'
#
loop_
_entity.id
_entity.type
_entity.pdbx_description
1 polymer ?
#
loop_
_entity_poly.entity_id
_entity_poly.type
_entity_poly.pdbx_seq_one_letter_code
_entity_poly.pdbx_strand_id
1 'polypeptide(L)'
;MTKTKNMGLLNHQIKFPIDSLEEPVSTFEENYIRHLKGHLSGYEPNINMVKVDVSAHLNRAVIRAKKYLDTSRISISQRVKGAFTFYSYPDYFQFILNQIIENGIIYYDQRKTNSFLDIELNIEKEKLFIDVIDNGIGVPKEHIPNIFTCYFRLSHKSKGFGIGLALVKQFVEEMNGSIYFDSAFQVGSHLKIQLPNMFHL
;
A
#
# COMPACT_ATOMS: atom_id res chain seq x y z
N MET A 1 -0.33 -35.44 -4.74
CA MET A 1 1.04 -34.97 -4.44
C MET A 1 1.21 -33.59 -5.03
N THR A 2 0.77 -32.56 -4.32
CA THR A 2 0.92 -31.16 -4.73
C THR A 2 1.99 -30.57 -3.82
N LYS A 3 3.10 -30.14 -4.43
CA LYS A 3 4.29 -29.66 -3.74
C LYS A 3 3.98 -28.36 -2.98
N THR A 4 3.94 -28.45 -1.66
CA THR A 4 4.07 -27.32 -0.74
C THR A 4 5.42 -26.64 -0.99
N LYS A 5 5.43 -25.55 -1.75
CA LYS A 5 6.64 -24.76 -2.00
C LYS A 5 6.83 -23.80 -0.82
N ASN A 6 7.73 -24.21 0.09
CA ASN A 6 8.52 -23.38 1.01
C ASN A 6 8.01 -21.97 1.34
N MET A 7 7.19 -21.86 2.41
CA MET A 7 7.07 -20.67 3.27
C MET A 7 8.23 -20.59 4.29
N GLY A 8 9.41 -21.10 3.90
CA GLY A 8 10.53 -21.42 4.80
C GLY A 8 11.48 -20.26 5.14
N LEU A 9 11.08 -19.01 4.91
CA LEU A 9 11.88 -17.84 5.25
C LEU A 9 10.91 -16.77 5.74
N LEU A 10 10.79 -16.56 7.07
CA LEU A 10 10.32 -15.29 7.70
C LEU A 10 10.06 -15.39 9.22
N ASN A 11 10.32 -16.53 9.87
CA ASN A 11 10.00 -16.74 11.28
C ASN A 11 10.80 -15.91 12.33
N HIS A 12 11.60 -14.89 11.97
CA HIS A 12 12.51 -14.29 12.95
C HIS A 12 12.61 -12.77 13.11
N GLN A 13 11.76 -11.93 12.50
CA GLN A 13 11.95 -10.46 12.67
C GLN A 13 10.70 -9.59 12.89
N ILE A 14 9.52 -10.15 13.20
CA ILE A 14 8.32 -9.30 13.44
C ILE A 14 7.80 -9.48 14.87
N LYS A 15 8.43 -8.80 15.84
CA LYS A 15 7.87 -8.62 17.19
C LYS A 15 6.95 -7.41 17.19
N PHE A 16 5.67 -7.60 16.93
CA PHE A 16 4.70 -6.50 16.92
C PHE A 16 3.73 -6.59 18.10
N PRO A 17 3.62 -5.53 18.92
CA PRO A 17 2.69 -5.48 20.04
C PRO A 17 1.27 -5.21 19.53
N ILE A 18 0.51 -6.28 19.28
CA ILE A 18 -0.90 -6.22 18.84
C ILE A 18 -1.74 -5.42 19.85
N ASP A 19 -1.39 -5.52 21.13
CA ASP A 19 -2.10 -4.87 22.23
C ASP A 19 -1.96 -3.34 22.26
N SER A 20 -1.17 -2.75 21.36
CA SER A 20 -0.98 -1.29 21.24
C SER A 20 -1.79 -0.64 20.11
N LEU A 21 -2.57 -1.44 19.35
CA LEU A 21 -3.45 -0.95 18.29
C LEU A 21 -4.67 -0.23 18.89
N GLU A 22 -4.53 1.05 19.24
CA GLU A 22 -5.66 1.89 19.72
C GLU A 22 -6.55 2.43 18.59
N GLU A 23 -6.18 2.24 17.31
CA GLU A 23 -6.94 2.70 16.14
C GLU A 23 -7.61 1.51 15.41
N PRO A 24 -8.79 1.69 14.79
CA PRO A 24 -9.49 0.63 14.09
C PRO A 24 -8.73 0.23 12.82
N VAL A 25 -7.82 -0.72 12.98
CA VAL A 25 -7.24 -1.50 11.88
C VAL A 25 -8.40 -2.34 11.32
N SER A 26 -8.51 -2.45 9.99
CA SER A 26 -9.57 -3.31 9.43
C SER A 26 -9.36 -4.74 9.93
N THR A 27 -10.45 -5.49 10.14
CA THR A 27 -10.36 -6.90 10.58
C THR A 27 -9.46 -7.74 9.66
N PHE A 28 -9.39 -7.40 8.37
CA PHE A 28 -8.47 -8.02 7.41
C PHE A 28 -7.01 -7.75 7.77
N GLU A 29 -6.64 -6.49 7.99
CA GLU A 29 -5.27 -6.09 8.35
C GLU A 29 -4.84 -6.72 9.68
N GLU A 30 -5.71 -6.72 10.69
CA GLU A 30 -5.44 -7.38 11.98
C GLU A 30 -5.20 -8.88 11.80
N ASN A 31 -6.04 -9.55 11.00
CA ASN A 31 -5.94 -10.98 10.75
C ASN A 31 -4.71 -11.33 9.92
N TYR A 32 -4.34 -10.51 8.92
CA TYR A 32 -3.13 -10.73 8.13
C TYR A 32 -1.87 -10.49 8.96
N ILE A 33 -1.85 -9.43 9.77
CA ILE A 33 -0.77 -9.18 10.73
C ILE A 33 -0.64 -10.32 11.75
N ARG A 34 -1.76 -10.91 12.20
CA ARG A 34 -1.76 -12.10 13.08
C ARG A 34 -1.20 -13.33 12.36
N HIS A 35 -1.59 -13.54 11.10
CA HIS A 35 -1.08 -14.61 10.24
C HIS A 35 0.45 -14.53 10.08
N LEU A 36 0.98 -13.35 9.74
CA LEU A 36 2.43 -13.13 9.59
C LEU A 36 3.25 -13.40 10.87
N LYS A 37 2.63 -13.26 12.05
CA LYS A 37 3.30 -13.48 13.35
C LYS A 37 3.30 -14.93 13.84
N GLY A 38 2.70 -15.86 13.10
CA GLY A 38 2.65 -17.27 13.50
C GLY A 38 1.72 -17.58 14.67
N HIS A 39 0.78 -16.68 15.03
CA HIS A 39 -0.34 -17.05 15.90
C HIS A 39 -1.43 -17.69 15.05
N LEU A 40 -1.31 -19.01 14.89
CA LEU A 40 -2.33 -19.89 14.33
C LEU A 40 -3.64 -19.77 15.13
N SER A 41 -4.56 -18.92 14.66
CA SER A 41 -5.98 -19.03 15.02
C SER A 41 -6.75 -19.95 14.06
N GLY A 42 -6.04 -20.70 13.20
CA GLY A 42 -6.64 -21.46 12.10
C GLY A 42 -7.15 -20.58 10.94
N TYR A 43 -6.92 -19.26 10.98
CA TYR A 43 -7.28 -18.36 9.89
C TYR A 43 -6.16 -18.35 8.84
N GLU A 44 -6.36 -19.12 7.78
CA GLU A 44 -5.73 -18.84 6.50
C GLU A 44 -6.62 -17.82 5.78
N PRO A 45 -6.13 -16.60 5.50
CA PRO A 45 -6.92 -15.67 4.74
C PRO A 45 -7.28 -16.34 3.41
N ASN A 46 -8.57 -16.42 3.10
CA ASN A 46 -9.08 -17.08 1.90
C ASN A 46 -8.76 -16.19 0.68
N ILE A 47 -7.50 -16.22 0.27
CA ILE A 47 -6.89 -15.34 -0.71
C ILE A 47 -7.10 -15.96 -2.08
N ASN A 48 -8.31 -15.82 -2.61
CA ASN A 48 -8.62 -16.26 -3.96
C ASN A 48 -8.34 -15.15 -4.94
N MET A 49 -7.70 -15.52 -6.05
CA MET A 49 -7.61 -14.63 -7.20
C MET A 49 -8.98 -14.53 -7.85
N VAL A 50 -9.45 -13.30 -8.02
CA VAL A 50 -10.68 -13.01 -8.74
C VAL A 50 -10.46 -11.86 -9.70
N LYS A 51 -11.43 -11.64 -10.60
CA LYS A 51 -11.45 -10.47 -11.45
C LYS A 51 -11.76 -9.24 -10.60
N VAL A 52 -10.80 -8.33 -10.51
CA VAL A 52 -10.82 -7.14 -9.69
C VAL A 52 -11.22 -5.93 -10.55
N ASP A 53 -12.20 -5.14 -10.12
CA ASP A 53 -12.52 -3.84 -10.73
C ASP A 53 -11.60 -2.76 -10.17
N VAL A 54 -10.69 -2.28 -11.01
CA VAL A 54 -9.64 -1.32 -10.65
C VAL A 54 -10.23 0.04 -10.26
N SER A 55 -11.19 0.53 -11.04
CA SER A 55 -11.86 1.80 -10.75
C SER A 55 -12.62 1.77 -9.44
N ALA A 56 -13.30 0.66 -9.14
CA ALA A 56 -14.03 0.50 -7.89
C ALA A 56 -13.10 0.51 -6.67
N HIS A 57 -11.95 -0.17 -6.75
CA HIS A 57 -10.98 -0.21 -5.65
C HIS A 57 -10.31 1.15 -5.43
N LEU A 58 -9.94 1.85 -6.50
CA LEU A 58 -9.40 3.20 -6.43
C LEU A 58 -10.39 4.17 -5.80
N ASN A 59 -11.64 4.16 -6.28
CA ASN A 59 -12.71 5.00 -5.73
C ASN A 59 -12.94 4.74 -4.24
N ARG A 60 -12.96 3.46 -3.82
CA ARG A 60 -13.10 3.11 -2.39
C ARG A 60 -11.93 3.62 -1.55
N ALA A 61 -10.70 3.49 -2.04
CA ALA A 61 -9.52 3.96 -1.31
C ALA A 61 -9.54 5.49 -1.14
N VAL A 62 -9.89 6.24 -2.20
CA VAL A 62 -9.98 7.71 -2.14
C VAL A 62 -11.14 8.16 -1.25
N ILE A 63 -12.32 7.54 -1.33
CA ILE A 63 -13.46 7.84 -0.44
C ILE A 63 -13.09 7.55 1.01
N ARG A 64 -12.43 6.41 1.28
CA ARG A 64 -11.92 6.07 2.61
C ARG A 64 -10.99 7.18 3.11
N ALA A 65 -9.97 7.53 2.35
CA ALA A 65 -9.00 8.54 2.77
C ALA A 65 -9.67 9.89 3.09
N LYS A 66 -10.58 10.36 2.23
CA LYS A 66 -11.34 11.61 2.47
C LYS A 66 -12.26 11.55 3.71
N LYS A 67 -12.70 10.36 4.11
CA LYS A 67 -13.55 10.17 5.30
C LYS A 67 -12.77 10.24 6.61
N TYR A 68 -11.52 9.74 6.60
CA TYR A 68 -10.73 9.56 7.82
C TYR A 68 -9.60 10.59 7.98
N LEU A 69 -9.26 11.33 6.92
CA LEU A 69 -8.19 12.32 6.91
C LEU A 69 -8.71 13.70 6.45
N ASP A 70 -8.11 14.76 6.98
CA ASP A 70 -8.32 16.11 6.45
C ASP A 70 -7.62 16.24 5.09
N THR A 71 -8.44 16.42 4.05
CA THR A 71 -8.00 16.58 2.66
C THR A 71 -8.30 17.97 2.11
N SER A 72 -8.80 18.89 2.95
CA SER A 72 -9.30 20.21 2.52
C SER A 72 -8.24 21.08 1.82
N ARG A 73 -6.96 20.86 2.14
CA ARG A 73 -5.81 21.59 1.57
C ARG A 73 -5.11 20.87 0.42
N ILE A 74 -5.61 19.70 0.00
CA ILE A 74 -4.95 18.83 -0.97
C ILE A 74 -5.85 18.63 -2.17
N SER A 75 -5.37 19.00 -3.36
CA SER A 75 -6.03 18.65 -4.61
C SER A 75 -5.76 17.18 -4.92
N ILE A 76 -6.80 16.35 -4.95
CA ILE A 76 -6.67 14.92 -5.24
C ILE A 76 -7.22 14.64 -6.63
N SER A 77 -6.34 14.22 -7.55
CA SER A 77 -6.72 13.73 -8.88
C SER A 77 -6.56 12.21 -8.94
N GLN A 78 -7.55 11.54 -9.53
CA GLN A 78 -7.53 10.10 -9.75
C GLN A 78 -7.93 9.78 -11.19
N ARG A 79 -7.20 8.89 -11.85
CA ARG A 79 -7.45 8.46 -13.22
C ARG A 79 -7.25 6.96 -13.38
N VAL A 80 -8.10 6.34 -14.20
CA VAL A 80 -7.93 4.96 -14.64
C VAL A 80 -7.88 4.94 -16.17
N LYS A 81 -6.86 4.30 -16.73
CA LYS A 81 -6.65 4.14 -18.18
C LYS A 81 -6.55 2.66 -18.55
N GLY A 82 -6.86 2.35 -19.81
CA GLY A 82 -6.81 0.99 -20.33
C GLY A 82 -7.99 0.13 -19.88
N ALA A 83 -7.76 -1.15 -19.65
CA ALA A 83 -8.78 -2.06 -19.15
C ALA A 83 -9.18 -1.70 -17.70
N PHE A 84 -10.45 -1.96 -17.33
CA PHE A 84 -10.97 -1.66 -15.99
C PHE A 84 -10.80 -2.81 -14.99
N THR A 85 -10.35 -3.97 -15.46
CA THR A 85 -10.29 -5.19 -14.64
C THR A 85 -9.06 -6.02 -14.91
N PHE A 86 -8.53 -6.67 -13.88
CA PHE A 86 -7.44 -7.67 -13.96
C PHE A 86 -7.67 -8.77 -12.92
N TYR A 87 -6.98 -9.92 -13.02
CA TYR A 87 -7.04 -10.96 -11.99
C TYR A 87 -6.00 -10.71 -10.90
N SER A 88 -6.46 -10.70 -9.65
CA SER A 88 -5.61 -10.44 -8.49
C SER A 88 -6.29 -10.81 -7.17
N TYR A 89 -5.61 -10.53 -6.06
CA TYR A 89 -6.11 -10.67 -4.70
C TYR A 89 -6.76 -9.35 -4.24
N PRO A 90 -8.11 -9.27 -4.12
CA PRO A 90 -8.81 -8.01 -3.86
C PRO A 90 -8.37 -7.31 -2.58
N ASP A 91 -8.17 -8.07 -1.50
CA ASP A 91 -7.82 -7.51 -0.21
C ASP A 91 -6.39 -6.94 -0.19
N TYR A 92 -5.44 -7.62 -0.84
CA TYR A 92 -4.07 -7.12 -0.98
C TYR A 92 -4.07 -5.85 -1.81
N PHE A 93 -4.79 -5.87 -2.93
CA PHE A 93 -4.90 -4.72 -3.81
C PHE A 93 -5.55 -3.52 -3.13
N GLN A 94 -6.65 -3.74 -2.39
CA GLN A 94 -7.31 -2.68 -1.63
C GLN A 94 -6.39 -2.12 -0.54
N PHE A 95 -5.67 -2.99 0.18
CA PHE A 95 -4.70 -2.57 1.20
C PHE A 95 -3.60 -1.72 0.59
N ILE A 96 -2.99 -2.17 -0.53
CA ILE A 96 -1.95 -1.43 -1.23
C ILE A 96 -2.43 -0.01 -1.54
N LEU A 97 -3.61 0.12 -2.16
CA LEU A 97 -4.16 1.43 -2.51
C LEU A 97 -4.42 2.31 -1.29
N ASN A 98 -4.97 1.75 -0.21
CA ASN A 98 -5.21 2.51 1.02
C ASN A 98 -3.90 3.09 1.57
N GLN A 99 -2.87 2.24 1.72
CA GLN A 99 -1.61 2.66 2.33
C GLN A 99 -0.87 3.72 1.52
N ILE A 100 -0.81 3.57 0.19
CA ILE A 100 -0.07 4.51 -0.66
C ILE A 100 -0.79 5.85 -0.80
N ILE A 101 -2.12 5.86 -0.83
CA ILE A 101 -2.93 7.08 -0.90
C ILE A 101 -2.93 7.80 0.45
N GLU A 102 -3.08 7.07 1.56
CA GLU A 102 -3.03 7.64 2.90
C GLU A 102 -1.67 8.29 3.18
N ASN A 103 -0.56 7.67 2.75
CA ASN A 103 0.78 8.29 2.86
C ASN A 103 0.88 9.62 2.09
N GLY A 104 0.36 9.68 0.86
CA GLY A 104 0.36 10.90 0.06
C GLY A 104 -0.44 12.05 0.70
N ILE A 105 -1.44 11.72 1.53
CA ILE A 105 -2.23 12.70 2.28
C ILE A 105 -1.57 13.07 3.61
N ILE A 106 -1.13 12.09 4.40
CA ILE A 106 -0.56 12.30 5.74
C ILE A 106 0.73 13.12 5.68
N TYR A 107 1.55 12.91 4.66
CA TYR A 107 2.85 13.55 4.50
C TYR A 107 2.80 14.80 3.58
N TYR A 108 1.62 15.42 3.41
CA TYR A 108 1.53 16.69 2.70
C TYR A 108 2.34 17.79 3.39
N ASP A 109 2.88 18.72 2.59
CA ASP A 109 3.66 19.83 3.13
C ASP A 109 2.75 21.01 3.46
N GLN A 110 2.50 21.22 4.76
CA GLN A 110 1.64 22.31 5.26
C GLN A 110 2.09 23.72 4.86
N ARG A 111 3.37 23.87 4.47
CA ARG A 111 3.96 25.13 4.01
C ARG A 111 3.57 25.44 2.56
N LYS A 112 3.15 24.45 1.77
CA LYS A 112 2.73 24.62 0.37
C LYS A 112 1.27 25.03 0.28
N THR A 113 0.98 25.98 -0.60
CA THR A 113 -0.40 26.45 -0.88
C THR A 113 -1.12 25.56 -1.88
N ASN A 114 -0.38 24.88 -2.76
CA ASN A 114 -0.91 24.06 -3.85
C ASN A 114 -0.54 22.58 -3.62
N SER A 115 -0.92 22.02 -2.46
CA SER A 115 -0.66 20.61 -2.18
C SER A 115 -1.50 19.73 -3.11
N PHE A 116 -0.90 18.68 -3.66
CA PHE A 116 -1.60 17.74 -4.53
C PHE A 116 -1.20 16.29 -4.26
N LEU A 117 -2.11 15.40 -4.62
CA LEU A 117 -1.90 13.97 -4.76
C LEU A 117 -2.52 13.54 -6.09
N ASP A 118 -1.68 13.09 -7.02
CA ASP A 118 -2.09 12.56 -8.32
C ASP A 118 -1.95 11.04 -8.32
N ILE A 119 -3.04 10.35 -8.66
CA ILE A 119 -3.12 8.90 -8.68
C ILE A 119 -3.54 8.46 -10.07
N GLU A 120 -2.71 7.67 -10.73
CA GLU A 120 -3.00 7.10 -12.04
C GLU A 120 -2.83 5.59 -12.01
N LEU A 121 -3.88 4.88 -12.41
CA LEU A 121 -3.84 3.44 -12.63
C LEU A 121 -4.01 3.19 -14.12
N ASN A 122 -3.11 2.42 -14.72
CA ASN A 122 -3.12 2.13 -16.14
C ASN A 122 -2.91 0.64 -16.38
N ILE A 123 -3.83 -0.01 -17.10
CA ILE A 123 -3.66 -1.41 -17.50
C ILE A 123 -3.19 -1.47 -18.95
N GLU A 124 -1.96 -1.93 -19.15
CA GLU A 124 -1.33 -2.13 -20.46
C GLU A 124 -0.63 -3.48 -20.53
N LYS A 125 -0.78 -4.21 -21.64
CA LYS A 125 -0.06 -5.48 -21.92
C LYS A 125 -0.09 -6.45 -20.72
N GLU A 126 -1.28 -6.65 -20.15
CA GLU A 126 -1.50 -7.55 -19.00
C GLU A 126 -0.78 -7.15 -17.71
N LYS A 127 -0.41 -5.88 -17.57
CA LYS A 127 0.17 -5.34 -16.35
C LYS A 127 -0.63 -4.13 -15.91
N LEU A 128 -0.86 -4.05 -14.61
CA LEU A 128 -1.37 -2.85 -13.96
C LEU A 128 -0.17 -2.01 -13.49
N PHE A 129 -0.10 -0.78 -13.97
CA PHE A 129 0.79 0.26 -13.49
C PHE A 129 0.02 1.18 -12.55
N ILE A 130 0.59 1.46 -11.39
CA ILE A 130 0.04 2.35 -10.38
C ILE A 130 1.09 3.43 -10.12
N ASP A 131 0.74 4.67 -10.43
CA ASP A 131 1.56 5.84 -10.19
C ASP A 131 0.86 6.71 -9.13
N VAL A 132 1.58 7.01 -8.05
CA VAL A 132 1.14 7.93 -7.00
C VAL A 132 2.20 9.01 -6.85
N ILE A 133 1.84 10.24 -7.19
CA ILE A 133 2.72 11.39 -7.19
C ILE A 133 2.16 12.43 -6.23
N ASP A 134 2.98 12.88 -5.28
CA ASP A 134 2.65 13.95 -4.36
C ASP A 134 3.71 15.05 -4.41
N ASN A 135 3.34 16.25 -3.97
CA ASN A 135 4.28 17.31 -3.64
C ASN A 135 4.39 17.54 -2.13
N GLY A 136 4.34 16.48 -1.34
CA GLY A 136 4.46 16.54 0.11
C GLY A 136 5.85 16.94 0.60
N ILE A 137 6.16 16.56 1.84
CA ILE A 137 7.44 16.87 2.49
C ILE A 137 8.63 16.14 1.84
N GLY A 138 8.39 15.09 1.06
CA GLY A 138 9.42 14.21 0.50
C GLY A 138 10.25 13.48 1.56
N VAL A 139 11.14 12.63 1.08
CA VAL A 139 11.99 11.75 1.89
C VAL A 139 13.46 12.14 1.68
N PRO A 140 14.24 12.41 2.74
CA PRO A 140 15.68 12.57 2.63
C PRO A 140 16.35 11.33 2.03
N LYS A 141 17.39 11.53 1.22
CA LYS A 141 18.03 10.44 0.44
C LYS A 141 18.57 9.31 1.33
N GLU A 142 19.08 9.67 2.51
CA GLU A 142 19.57 8.75 3.54
C GLU A 142 18.48 7.84 4.13
N HIS A 143 17.21 8.22 3.99
CA HIS A 143 16.07 7.48 4.53
C HIS A 143 15.37 6.59 3.50
N ILE A 144 15.55 6.85 2.20
CA ILE A 144 14.94 6.08 1.11
C ILE A 144 15.16 4.55 1.27
N PRO A 145 16.36 4.04 1.62
CA PRO A 145 16.56 2.60 1.79
C PRO A 145 15.68 1.95 2.88
N ASN A 146 15.21 2.75 3.83
CA ASN A 146 14.51 2.26 5.02
C ASN A 146 12.98 2.41 4.94
N ILE A 147 12.42 3.10 3.94
CA ILE A 147 10.98 3.39 3.88
C ILE A 147 10.08 2.14 3.82
N PHE A 148 10.63 1.02 3.33
CA PHE A 148 9.96 -0.27 3.26
C PHE A 148 10.31 -1.19 4.43
N THR A 149 10.95 -0.67 5.49
CA THR A 149 11.26 -1.43 6.70
C THR A 149 10.19 -1.20 7.75
N CYS A 150 9.87 -2.24 8.54
CA CYS A 150 8.91 -2.12 9.62
C CYS A 150 9.34 -1.06 10.65
N TYR A 151 8.37 -0.33 11.18
CA TYR A 151 8.52 0.74 12.18
C TYR A 151 9.27 1.99 11.70
N PHE A 152 9.68 2.05 10.42
CA PHE A 152 10.30 3.25 9.87
C PHE A 152 9.27 4.38 9.73
N ARG A 153 9.62 5.57 10.24
CA ARG A 153 8.77 6.77 10.20
C ARG A 153 9.63 8.02 10.11
N LEU A 154 9.26 8.95 9.23
CA LEU A 154 9.93 10.27 9.09
C LEU A 154 9.56 11.25 10.21
N SER A 155 8.43 11.03 10.87
CA SER A 155 7.96 11.87 11.96
C SER A 155 7.18 11.03 12.97
N HIS A 156 7.44 11.27 14.25
CA HIS A 156 6.69 10.67 15.35
C HIS A 156 5.24 11.21 15.46
N LYS A 157 4.90 12.28 14.72
CA LYS A 157 3.57 12.91 14.76
C LYS A 157 2.52 12.24 13.87
N SER A 158 2.90 11.40 12.91
CA SER A 158 1.93 10.63 12.12
C SER A 158 1.22 9.58 12.99
N LYS A 159 -0.06 9.31 12.74
CA LYS A 159 -0.75 8.18 13.38
C LYS A 159 -0.37 6.89 12.64
N GLY A 160 -0.11 5.80 13.37
CA GLY A 160 0.20 4.48 12.80
C GLY A 160 1.53 3.84 13.24
N PHE A 161 1.66 2.53 13.01
CA PHE A 161 2.75 1.68 13.53
C PHE A 161 4.00 1.64 12.64
N GLY A 162 4.01 2.35 11.51
CA GLY A 162 5.14 2.33 10.56
C GLY A 162 5.28 0.99 9.81
N ILE A 163 4.18 0.25 9.65
CA ILE A 163 4.17 -1.08 9.02
C ILE A 163 3.65 -1.06 7.58
N GLY A 164 2.93 0.01 7.20
CA GLY A 164 2.13 0.06 5.97
C GLY A 164 2.94 -0.24 4.72
N LEU A 165 3.99 0.55 4.46
CA LEU A 165 4.82 0.37 3.26
C LEU A 165 5.60 -0.95 3.24
N ALA A 166 5.99 -1.49 4.41
CA ALA A 166 6.62 -2.80 4.49
C ALA A 166 5.65 -3.90 3.99
N LEU A 167 4.39 -3.85 4.43
CA LEU A 167 3.34 -4.76 3.96
C LEU A 167 2.99 -4.53 2.48
N VAL A 168 2.97 -3.27 2.02
CA VAL A 168 2.79 -2.96 0.59
C VAL A 168 3.87 -3.65 -0.24
N LYS A 169 5.14 -3.52 0.14
CA LYS A 169 6.24 -4.16 -0.56
C LYS A 169 6.07 -5.68 -0.59
N GLN A 170 5.75 -6.27 0.57
CA GLN A 170 5.51 -7.71 0.67
C GLN A 170 4.36 -8.17 -0.25
N PHE A 171 3.21 -7.51 -0.21
CA PHE A 171 2.08 -7.86 -1.07
C PHE A 171 2.39 -7.71 -2.56
N VAL A 172 3.09 -6.64 -2.94
CA VAL A 172 3.52 -6.45 -4.33
C VAL A 172 4.43 -7.60 -4.76
N GLU A 173 5.38 -8.01 -3.91
CA GLU A 173 6.29 -9.14 -4.17
C GLU A 173 5.55 -10.49 -4.24
N GLU A 174 4.61 -10.76 -3.32
CA GLU A 174 3.74 -11.94 -3.33
C GLU A 174 2.86 -12.03 -4.59
N MET A 175 2.52 -10.88 -5.16
CA MET A 175 1.79 -10.75 -6.43
C MET A 175 2.72 -10.80 -7.65
N ASN A 176 4.00 -11.17 -7.48
CA ASN A 176 5.03 -11.16 -8.54
C ASN A 176 5.22 -9.80 -9.23
N GLY A 177 4.91 -8.72 -8.51
CA GLY A 177 5.03 -7.35 -8.95
C GLY A 177 6.39 -6.72 -8.64
N SER A 178 6.49 -5.43 -8.94
CA SER A 178 7.65 -4.60 -8.60
C SER A 178 7.20 -3.25 -8.06
N ILE A 179 7.94 -2.72 -7.09
CA ILE A 179 7.72 -1.41 -6.49
C ILE A 179 8.99 -0.57 -6.61
N TYR A 180 8.80 0.70 -6.99
CA TYR A 180 9.85 1.70 -7.08
C TYR A 180 9.40 2.97 -6.38
N PHE A 181 10.34 3.67 -5.75
CA PHE A 181 10.08 4.91 -5.05
C PHE A 181 11.19 5.91 -5.35
N ASP A 182 10.79 7.09 -5.80
CA ASP A 182 11.65 8.25 -5.96
C ASP A 182 11.11 9.40 -5.11
N SER A 183 11.98 10.14 -4.47
CA SER A 183 11.58 11.25 -3.62
C SER A 183 12.75 12.19 -3.39
N ALA A 184 12.43 13.48 -3.29
CA ALA A 184 13.36 14.51 -2.88
C ALA A 184 12.77 15.32 -1.73
N PHE A 185 13.57 15.54 -0.70
CA PHE A 185 13.15 16.29 0.48
C PHE A 185 12.65 17.68 0.08
N GLN A 186 11.49 18.05 0.62
CA GLN A 186 10.70 19.27 0.35
C GLN A 186 10.16 19.41 -1.09
N VAL A 187 10.40 18.44 -1.96
CA VAL A 187 9.86 18.44 -3.33
C VAL A 187 8.58 17.62 -3.38
N GLY A 188 8.63 16.37 -2.94
CA GLY A 188 7.53 15.42 -3.04
C GLY A 188 8.04 13.99 -3.26
N SER A 189 7.13 13.10 -3.64
CA SER A 189 7.45 11.69 -3.90
C SER A 189 6.71 11.15 -5.11
N HIS A 190 7.29 10.11 -5.71
CA HIS A 190 6.70 9.31 -6.78
C HIS A 190 6.85 7.83 -6.44
N LEU A 191 5.75 7.20 -6.08
CA LEU A 191 5.68 5.76 -5.89
C LEU A 191 5.11 5.11 -7.15
N LYS A 192 5.79 4.07 -7.63
CA LYS A 192 5.42 3.30 -8.82
C LYS A 192 5.28 1.84 -8.43
N ILE A 193 4.14 1.23 -8.74
CA ILE A 193 3.92 -0.21 -8.58
C ILE A 193 3.53 -0.79 -9.94
N GLN A 194 4.08 -1.95 -10.25
CA GLN A 194 3.67 -2.78 -11.38
C GLN A 194 3.19 -4.12 -10.85
N LEU A 195 1.97 -4.52 -11.21
CA LEU A 195 1.39 -5.83 -10.88
C LEU A 195 1.09 -6.59 -12.17
N PRO A 196 1.50 -7.85 -12.31
CA PRO A 196 1.04 -8.68 -13.42
C PRO A 196 -0.44 -9.04 -13.28
N ASN A 197 -1.11 -9.23 -14.41
CA ASN A 197 -2.42 -9.86 -14.45
C ASN A 197 -2.24 -11.37 -14.18
N MET A 198 -2.84 -11.88 -13.11
CA MET A 198 -2.60 -13.25 -12.64
C MET A 198 -3.39 -14.33 -13.41
N PHE A 199 -4.06 -13.97 -14.51
CA PHE A 199 -4.87 -14.90 -15.32
C PHE A 199 -4.06 -15.94 -16.12
N HIS A 200 -2.72 -15.82 -16.16
CA HIS A 200 -1.83 -16.66 -16.98
C HIS A 200 -0.71 -17.36 -16.20
N LEU A 201 -0.84 -17.47 -14.87
CA LEU A 201 0.05 -18.28 -14.02
C LEU A 201 -0.58 -19.62 -13.63
#